data_AF-A0A3C1LJV7-F1
#
_entry.id   AF-A0A3C1LJV7-F1
#
_cell.length_a   1.000
_cell.length_b   1.000
_cell.length_c   1.000
_cell.angle_alpha   90.00
_cell.angle_beta   90.00
_cell.angle_gamma   90.00
#
_symmetry.space_group_name_H-M   'P 1'
#
loop_
_entity.id
_entity.type
_entity.pdbx_description
1 polymer ?
#
loop_
_entity_poly.entity_id
_entity_poly.type
_entity_poly.pdbx_seq_one_letter_code
_entity_poly.pdbx_strand_id
1 'polypeptide(L)' 'LIETMRREGYELTVGQPQVIVKEIDGKKCEPYENLVVDVPQEFASKVIDLVTRRKGEMHVMET' A
#
# COMPACT_ATOMS: atom_id res chain seq x y z
N LEU A 1 6.39 -4.08 13.83
CA LEU A 1 7.63 -4.65 14.40
C LEU A 1 8.70 -3.60 14.61
N ILE A 2 9.19 -2.92 13.56
CA ILE A 2 10.25 -1.89 13.70
C ILE A 2 9.89 -0.82 14.73
N GLU A 3 8.66 -0.28 14.67
CA GLU A 3 8.20 0.73 15.64
C GLU A 3 8.15 0.21 17.08
N THR A 4 7.86 -1.07 17.27
CA THR A 4 7.88 -1.70 18.60
C THR A 4 9.30 -1.78 19.14
N MET A 5 10.25 -2.29 18.34
CA MET A 5 11.66 -2.38 18.71
C MET A 5 12.27 -1.00 19.00
N ARG A 6 11.88 0.02 18.23
CA ARG A 6 12.28 1.42 18.49
C ARG A 6 11.82 1.89 19.87
N ARG A 7 10.59 1.54 20.28
CA ARG A 7 10.03 1.90 21.60
C ARG A 7 10.66 1.12 22.75
N GLU A 8 11.20 -0.06 22.47
CA GLU A 8 11.92 -0.91 23.43
C GLU A 8 13.40 -0.49 23.60
N GLY A 9 13.86 0.52 22.86
CA GLY A 9 15.21 1.08 23.01
C GLY A 9 16.28 0.41 22.14
N TYR A 10 15.89 -0.37 21.13
CA TYR A 10 16.84 -0.94 20.16
C TYR A 10 17.29 0.10 19.14
N GLU A 11 18.58 0.07 18.80
CA GLU A 11 19.14 0.80 17.67
C GLU A 11 19.29 -0.14 16.46
N LEU A 12 18.79 0.28 15.30
CA LEU A 12 18.79 -0.52 14.08
C LEU A 12 18.77 0.37 12.82
N THR A 13 19.32 -0.17 11.73
CA THR A 13 19.27 0.44 10.39
C THR A 13 18.44 -0.44 9.46
N VAL A 14 17.53 0.17 8.68
CA VAL A 14 16.62 -0.55 7.77
C VAL A 14 16.87 -0.11 6.34
N GLY A 15 16.94 -1.08 5.42
CA GLY A 15 16.97 -0.83 3.98
C GLY A 15 15.58 -0.52 3.40
N GLN A 16 15.53 -0.01 2.18
CA GLN A 16 14.26 0.27 1.50
C GLN A 16 13.48 -1.04 1.28
N PRO A 17 12.18 -1.11 1.66
CA PRO A 17 11.37 -2.30 1.41
C PRO A 17 11.23 -2.56 -0.09
N GLN A 18 11.31 -3.84 -0.48
CA GLN A 18 11.18 -4.30 -1.87
C GLN A 18 10.00 -5.26 -1.98
N VAL A 19 9.31 -5.24 -3.12
CA VAL A 19 8.26 -6.22 -3.42
C VAL A 19 8.87 -7.60 -3.71
N ILE A 20 8.23 -8.64 -3.19
CA ILE A 20 8.63 -10.02 -3.48
C ILE A 20 7.87 -10.49 -4.72
N VAL A 21 8.55 -10.47 -5.87
CA VAL A 21 7.99 -10.98 -7.14
C VAL A 21 8.00 -12.50 -7.12
N LYS A 22 6.90 -13.12 -7.51
CA LYS A 22 6.76 -14.58 -7.67
C LYS A 22 6.54 -14.95 -9.12
N GLU A 23 6.93 -16.16 -9.48
CA GLU A 23 6.60 -16.73 -10.79
C GLU A 23 5.39 -17.65 -10.65
N ILE A 24 4.33 -17.36 -11.39
CA ILE A 24 3.09 -18.13 -11.43
C ILE A 24 2.78 -18.40 -12.90
N ASP A 25 2.68 -19.67 -13.29
CA ASP A 25 2.42 -20.10 -14.67
C ASP A 25 3.38 -19.48 -15.70
N GLY A 26 4.67 -19.37 -15.35
CA GLY A 26 5.71 -18.77 -16.20
C GLY A 26 5.65 -17.24 -16.32
N LYS A 27 4.80 -16.58 -15.52
CA LYS A 27 4.67 -15.12 -15.49
C LYS A 27 5.15 -14.55 -14.17
N LYS A 28 5.86 -13.42 -14.22
CA LYS A 28 6.22 -12.64 -13.04
C LYS A 28 4.99 -11.90 -12.51
N CYS A 29 4.68 -12.12 -11.25
CA CYS A 29 3.55 -11.53 -10.54
C CYS A 29 4.06 -10.82 -9.28
N GLU A 30 3.61 -9.58 -9.08
CA GLU A 30 3.81 -8.83 -7.84
C GLU A 30 2.57 -8.94 -6.94
N PRO A 31 2.70 -8.79 -5.62
CA PRO A 31 1.55 -8.79 -4.72
C PRO A 31 0.74 -7.50 -4.86
N TYR A 32 -0.59 -7.63 -4.83
CA TYR A 32 -1.54 -6.53 -4.77
C TYR A 32 -2.30 -6.58 -3.43
N GLU A 33 -2.74 -5.41 -2.95
CA GLU A 33 -3.54 -5.30 -1.73
C GLU A 33 -4.84 -4.53 -2.00
N ASN A 34 -5.88 -4.87 -1.24
CA ASN A 34 -7.14 -4.14 -1.27
C ASN A 34 -7.06 -2.93 -0.35
N LEU A 35 -7.33 -1.75 -0.91
CA LEU A 35 -7.37 -0.50 -0.17
C LEU A 35 -8.81 -0.04 0.00
N VAL A 36 -9.21 0.25 1.24
CA VAL A 36 -10.48 0.90 1.57
C VAL A 36 -10.15 2.23 2.22
N VAL A 37 -10.75 3.32 1.72
CA VAL A 37 -10.53 4.67 2.24
C VAL A 37 -11.87 5.29 2.57
N ASP A 38 -12.01 5.74 3.82
CA ASP A 38 -13.15 6.51 4.29
C ASP A 38 -12.71 7.96 4.49
N VAL A 39 -13.33 8.87 3.73
CA VAL A 39 -13.07 10.31 3.78
C VAL A 39 -14.35 11.09 3.51
N PRO A 40 -14.47 12.32 4.04
CA PRO A 40 -15.53 13.24 3.62
C PRO A 40 -15.56 13.43 2.11
N GLN A 41 -16.76 13.60 1.54
CA GLN A 41 -17.00 13.69 0.10
C GLN A 41 -16.14 14.75 -0.61
N GLU A 42 -15.86 15.87 0.08
CA GLU A 42 -15.00 16.95 -0.43
C GLU A 42 -13.55 16.51 -0.74
N PHE A 43 -13.08 15.41 -0.11
CA PHE A 43 -11.74 14.88 -0.33
C PHE A 43 -11.70 13.66 -1.26
N ALA A 44 -12.85 13.08 -1.61
CA ALA A 44 -12.93 11.84 -2.38
C ALA A 44 -12.17 11.93 -3.71
N SER A 45 -12.35 13.01 -4.47
CA SER A 45 -11.64 13.21 -5.75
C SER A 45 -10.12 13.23 -5.57
N LYS A 46 -9.63 13.87 -4.52
CA LYS A 46 -8.19 13.96 -4.23
C LYS A 46 -7.60 12.60 -3.85
N VAL A 47 -8.35 11.79 -3.10
CA VAL A 47 -7.93 10.44 -2.73
C VAL A 47 -7.87 9.54 -3.97
N ILE A 48 -8.91 9.58 -4.83
CA ILE A 48 -8.96 8.79 -6.07
C ILE A 48 -7.77 9.14 -6.98
N ASP A 49 -7.46 10.43 -7.14
CA ASP A 49 -6.30 10.88 -7.92
C ASP A 49 -4.97 10.34 -7.36
N LEU A 50 -4.81 10.34 -6.03
CA LEU A 50 -3.60 9.83 -5.38
C LEU A 50 -3.42 8.32 -5.57
N VAL A 51 -4.50 7.56 -5.48
CA VAL A 51 -4.49 6.09 -5.65
C VAL A 51 -4.21 5.73 -7.11
N THR A 52 -4.88 6.40 -8.04
CA THR A 52 -4.71 6.17 -9.49
C THR A 52 -3.27 6.42 -9.94
N ARG A 53 -2.63 7.49 -9.45
CA ARG A 53 -1.21 7.80 -9.72
C ARG A 53 -0.24 6.72 -9.23
N ARG A 54 -0.65 5.92 -8.24
CA ARG A 54 0.12 4.79 -7.71
C ARG A 54 -0.25 3.46 -8.37
N LYS A 55 -0.93 3.49 -9.53
CA LYS A 55 -1.44 2.32 -10.26
C LYS A 55 -2.52 1.54 -9.50
N GLY A 56 -3.22 2.18 -8.56
CA GLY A 56 -4.37 1.57 -7.92
C GLY A 56 -5.58 1.60 -8.85
N GLU A 57 -6.34 0.52 -8.87
CA GLU A 57 -7.61 0.41 -9.59
C GLU A 57 -8.78 0.55 -8.62
N MET A 58 -9.78 1.34 -9.00
CA MET A 58 -10.98 1.54 -8.19
C MET A 58 -11.98 0.43 -8.49
N HIS A 59 -12.34 -0.35 -7.47
CA HIS A 59 -13.30 -1.46 -7.62
C HIS A 59 -14.72 -1.09 -7.21
N VAL A 60 -14.90 -0.40 -6.08
CA VAL A 60 -16.20 -0.07 -5.50
C VAL A 60 -16.14 1.34 -4.92
N MET A 61 -17.19 2.11 -5.11
CA MET A 61 -17.42 3.39 -4.43
C MET A 61 -18.78 3.34 -3.76
N GLU A 62 -18.80 3.41 -2.43
CA GLU A 62 -20.01 3.55 -1.64
C GLU A 62 -20.09 5.01 -1.18
N THR A 63 -21.28 5.61 -1.27
CA THR A 63 -21.53 7.04 -0.97
C THR A 63 -22.33 7.17 0.32
#